data_AF-A0A0F3ILG1-F1
#
_entry.id   AF-A0A0F3ILG1-F1
#
_cell.length_a   1.000
_cell.length_b   1.000
_cell.length_c   1.000
_cell.angle_alpha   90.00
_cell.angle_beta   90.00
_cell.angle_gamma   90.00
#
_symmetry.space_group_name_H-M   'P 1'
#
loop_
_entity.id
_entity.type
_entity.pdbx_description
1 polymer ?
#
loop_
_entity_poly.entity_id
_entity_poly.type
_entity_poly.pdbx_seq_one_letter_code
_entity_poly.pdbx_strand_id
1 'polypeptide(L)'
;MMKKTLCYAAAIAAILSLTLSGCSDEKEKTNTTPTVSAPKPNNPFDHSKEPKVTESEKQTFEQQFADQCVARELKNSTNPDNDKPRLTKSCTCIAMFMMKDLTPQEAEKFLVEHENPQSLRIKYENAAYHCLQEKVPPHEPDFSRPSH
;
A
#
# COMPACT_ATOMS: atom_id res chain seq x y z
N MET A 1 -23.03 31.18 -24.48
CA MET A 1 -22.27 30.54 -23.38
C MET A 1 -20.82 30.23 -23.82
N MET A 2 -20.01 31.23 -24.17
CA MET A 2 -18.63 31.02 -24.67
C MET A 2 -17.60 31.97 -24.03
N LYS A 3 -17.97 32.71 -22.97
CA LYS A 3 -17.05 33.60 -22.25
C LYS A 3 -16.42 32.97 -21.00
N LYS A 4 -17.03 31.89 -20.46
CA LYS A 4 -16.55 31.21 -19.25
C LYS A 4 -15.44 30.19 -19.54
N THR A 5 -15.43 29.60 -20.74
CA THR A 5 -14.45 28.59 -21.15
C THR A 5 -13.11 29.21 -21.57
N LEU A 6 -13.09 30.49 -21.93
CA LEU A 6 -11.87 31.19 -22.37
C LEU A 6 -10.97 31.59 -21.18
N CYS A 7 -11.54 31.78 -19.98
CA CYS A 7 -10.79 32.16 -18.78
C CYS A 7 -10.08 30.98 -18.09
N TYR A 8 -10.55 29.74 -18.30
CA TYR A 8 -9.96 28.55 -17.67
C TYR A 8 -8.68 28.07 -18.37
N ALA A 9 -8.53 28.35 -19.67
CA ALA A 9 -7.38 27.90 -20.44
C ALA A 9 -6.08 28.67 -20.10
N ALA A 10 -6.18 29.91 -19.61
CA ALA A 10 -5.02 30.73 -19.27
C ALA A 10 -4.39 30.39 -17.90
N ALA A 11 -5.15 29.75 -17.00
CA ALA A 11 -4.69 29.47 -15.64
C ALA A 11 -3.79 28.22 -15.52
N ILE A 12 -3.86 27.29 -16.48
CA ILE A 12 -3.16 25.99 -16.41
C ILE A 12 -1.71 26.10 -16.90
N ALA A 13 -1.37 27.10 -17.72
CA ALA A 13 -0.04 27.27 -18.30
C ALA A 13 1.00 27.91 -17.35
N ALA A 14 0.57 28.48 -16.21
CA ALA A 14 1.45 29.25 -15.32
C ALA A 14 2.07 28.46 -14.15
N ILE A 15 1.72 27.17 -13.98
CA ILE A 15 2.10 26.38 -12.77
C ILE A 15 3.31 25.45 -13.03
N LEU A 16 3.81 25.35 -14.26
CA LEU A 16 4.83 24.36 -14.66
C LEU A 16 6.30 24.81 -14.58
N SER A 17 6.63 25.96 -14.00
CA SER A 17 8.00 26.52 -14.03
C SER A 17 8.74 26.60 -12.69
N LEU A 18 8.31 25.88 -11.64
CA LEU A 18 8.88 26.05 -10.28
C LEU A 18 9.47 24.80 -9.58
N THR A 19 9.86 23.74 -10.29
CA THR A 19 10.44 22.54 -9.62
C THR A 19 11.76 22.03 -10.19
N LEU A 20 12.77 22.89 -10.28
CA LEU A 20 14.18 22.47 -10.37
C LEU A 20 15.07 23.30 -9.43
N SER A 21 14.79 23.22 -8.13
CA SER A 21 15.76 23.62 -7.10
C SER A 21 16.50 22.38 -6.59
N GLY A 22 17.65 22.13 -7.23
CA GLY A 22 18.92 21.72 -6.63
C GLY A 22 19.00 20.52 -5.66
N CYS A 23 19.62 19.44 -6.14
CA CYS A 23 20.30 18.41 -5.33
C CYS A 23 21.46 17.89 -6.22
N SER A 24 22.76 17.98 -5.93
CA SER A 24 23.54 18.35 -4.75
C SER A 24 24.87 18.97 -5.22
N ASP A 25 25.28 20.05 -4.55
CA ASP A 25 26.55 20.77 -4.71
C ASP A 25 27.72 19.91 -4.21
N GLU A 26 28.73 19.70 -5.05
CA GLU A 26 29.99 19.05 -4.70
C GLU A 26 30.87 20.04 -3.94
N LYS A 27 31.24 19.71 -2.69
CA LYS A 27 32.28 20.43 -1.95
C LYS A 27 33.26 19.46 -1.32
N GLU A 28 34.41 19.37 -1.98
CA GLU A 28 35.66 18.85 -1.48
C GLU A 28 36.14 19.68 -0.27
N LYS A 29 36.39 19.02 0.87
CA LYS A 29 37.29 19.51 1.92
C LYS A 29 38.09 18.36 2.49
N THR A 30 39.36 18.33 2.09
CA THR A 30 40.49 17.72 2.78
C THR A 30 40.50 18.09 4.27
N ASN A 31 40.63 17.10 5.17
CA ASN A 31 41.60 17.10 6.29
C ASN A 31 41.52 15.82 7.14
N THR A 32 42.64 15.08 7.09
CA THR A 32 43.41 14.50 8.21
C THR A 32 42.74 13.54 9.21
N THR A 33 43.20 12.29 9.15
CA THR A 33 43.03 11.19 10.12
C THR A 33 43.52 11.52 11.52
N PRO A 34 42.96 10.87 12.57
CA PRO A 34 43.76 9.83 13.21
C PRO A 34 43.00 8.52 13.46
N THR A 35 43.78 7.45 13.40
CA THR A 35 43.46 6.03 13.60
C THR A 35 42.53 5.73 14.79
N VAL A 36 41.36 5.17 14.50
CA VAL A 36 40.55 4.36 15.42
C VAL A 36 40.15 3.09 14.67
N SER A 37 40.32 1.95 15.34
CA SER A 37 39.98 0.58 14.99
C SER A 37 39.07 0.39 13.77
N ALA A 38 39.55 -0.35 12.77
CA ALA A 38 38.83 -0.65 11.53
C ALA A 38 37.36 -1.04 11.81
N PRO A 39 36.37 -0.22 11.40
CA PRO A 39 34.98 -0.63 11.41
C PRO A 39 34.84 -1.77 10.41
N LYS A 40 34.15 -2.85 10.80
CA LYS A 40 33.68 -3.84 9.81
C LYS A 40 32.99 -3.07 8.67
N PRO A 41 33.21 -3.42 7.40
CA PRO A 41 32.56 -2.73 6.29
C PRO A 41 31.05 -2.78 6.54
N ASN A 42 30.42 -1.60 6.70
CA ASN A 42 28.97 -1.49 6.78
C ASN A 42 28.43 -2.04 5.46
N ASN A 43 27.95 -3.27 5.46
CA ASN A 43 27.32 -3.85 4.29
C ASN A 43 26.02 -3.08 4.04
N PRO A 44 25.87 -2.37 2.91
CA PRO A 44 24.65 -1.61 2.63
C PRO A 44 23.39 -2.50 2.48
N PHE A 45 23.57 -3.82 2.39
CA PHE A 45 22.49 -4.83 2.41
C PHE A 45 22.28 -5.47 3.79
N ASP A 46 22.89 -4.96 4.86
CA ASP A 46 22.70 -5.45 6.22
C ASP A 46 21.38 -4.92 6.81
N HIS A 47 20.28 -5.59 6.47
CA HIS A 47 18.94 -5.30 6.99
C HIS A 47 18.71 -5.84 8.42
N SER A 48 19.73 -6.39 9.10
CA SER A 48 19.56 -6.99 10.43
C SER A 48 19.21 -5.97 11.53
N LYS A 49 19.45 -4.68 11.28
CA LYS A 49 19.14 -3.57 12.18
C LYS A 49 17.85 -2.84 11.83
N GLU A 50 17.16 -3.23 10.76
CA GLU A 50 15.92 -2.58 10.39
C GLU A 50 14.84 -2.84 11.44
N PRO A 51 14.07 -1.81 11.82
CA PRO A 51 12.93 -2.01 12.70
C PRO A 51 11.99 -3.04 12.09
N LYS A 52 11.42 -3.89 12.94
CA LYS A 52 10.43 -4.89 12.52
C LYS A 52 9.11 -4.56 13.18
N VAL A 53 8.02 -4.81 12.46
CA VAL A 53 6.68 -4.73 13.05
C VAL A 53 6.56 -5.80 14.12
N THR A 54 6.20 -5.38 15.33
CA THR A 54 5.96 -6.28 16.46
C THR A 54 4.71 -7.13 16.24
N GLU A 55 4.63 -8.27 16.92
CA GLU A 55 3.45 -9.14 16.79
C GLU A 55 2.17 -8.44 17.24
N SER A 56 2.25 -7.62 18.29
CA SER A 56 1.14 -6.79 18.76
C SER A 56 0.67 -5.78 17.71
N GLU A 57 1.59 -5.15 16.98
CA GLU A 57 1.24 -4.23 15.90
C GLU A 57 0.60 -4.98 14.73
N LYS A 58 1.08 -6.18 14.39
CA LYS A 58 0.46 -7.03 13.36
C LYS A 58 -0.96 -7.42 13.74
N GLN A 59 -1.19 -7.85 14.98
CA GLN A 59 -2.53 -8.21 15.47
C GLN A 59 -3.46 -6.99 15.48
N THR A 60 -2.96 -5.83 15.90
CA THR A 60 -3.72 -4.58 15.90
C THR A 60 -4.07 -4.17 14.48
N PHE A 61 -3.10 -4.26 13.56
CA PHE A 61 -3.31 -4.01 12.14
C PHE A 61 -4.35 -4.95 11.55
N GLU A 62 -4.25 -6.25 11.81
CA GLU A 62 -5.19 -7.25 11.31
C GLU A 62 -6.63 -6.89 11.70
N GLN A 63 -6.85 -6.62 12.99
CA GLN A 63 -8.16 -6.29 13.52
C GLN A 63 -8.70 -4.98 12.93
N GLN A 64 -7.92 -3.89 13.00
CA GLN A 64 -8.36 -2.58 12.53
C GLN A 64 -8.58 -2.57 11.01
N PHE A 65 -7.71 -3.23 10.25
CA PHE A 65 -7.86 -3.35 8.81
C PHE A 65 -9.12 -4.13 8.43
N ALA A 66 -9.35 -5.28 9.08
CA ALA A 66 -10.54 -6.08 8.84
C ALA A 66 -11.83 -5.28 9.15
N ASP A 67 -11.86 -4.55 10.27
CA ASP A 67 -12.99 -3.72 10.66
C ASP A 67 -13.25 -2.58 9.66
N GLN A 68 -12.19 -1.88 9.22
CA GLN A 68 -12.31 -0.84 8.19
C GLN A 68 -12.79 -1.40 6.85
N CYS A 69 -12.32 -2.59 6.47
CA CYS A 69 -12.76 -3.28 5.26
C CYS A 69 -14.25 -3.63 5.35
N VAL A 70 -14.70 -4.26 6.43
CA VAL A 70 -16.12 -4.61 6.63
C VAL A 70 -17.01 -3.37 6.61
N ALA A 71 -16.61 -2.31 7.31
CA ALA A 71 -17.35 -1.06 7.33
C ALA A 71 -17.50 -0.43 5.93
N ARG A 72 -16.44 -0.49 5.11
CA ARG A 72 -16.46 0.02 3.73
C ARG A 72 -17.42 -0.76 2.85
N GLU A 73 -17.37 -2.09 2.91
CA GLU A 73 -18.20 -2.96 2.08
C GLU A 73 -19.68 -2.90 2.50
N LEU A 74 -19.95 -2.85 3.81
CA LEU A 74 -21.32 -2.72 4.33
C LEU A 74 -21.98 -1.39 3.99
N LYS A 75 -21.19 -0.32 3.77
CA LYS A 75 -21.73 1.01 3.43
C LYS A 75 -22.63 1.00 2.19
N ASN A 76 -22.40 0.07 1.26
CA ASN A 76 -23.16 -0.07 0.02
C ASN A 76 -24.05 -1.32 0.01
N SER A 77 -24.17 -2.04 1.13
CA SER A 77 -24.99 -3.25 1.21
C SER A 77 -26.48 -2.92 1.35
N THR A 78 -27.31 -3.60 0.57
CA THR A 78 -28.77 -3.57 0.68
C THR A 78 -29.28 -4.45 1.83
N ASN A 79 -28.46 -5.38 2.33
CA ASN A 79 -28.81 -6.27 3.44
C ASN A 79 -27.61 -6.50 4.38
N PRO A 80 -27.29 -5.50 5.22
CA PRO A 80 -26.06 -5.49 6.03
C PRO A 80 -25.94 -6.69 6.98
N ASP A 81 -27.05 -7.14 7.57
CA ASP A 81 -27.05 -8.23 8.54
C ASP A 81 -26.70 -9.58 7.90
N ASN A 82 -27.16 -9.82 6.68
CA ASN A 82 -26.82 -11.03 5.92
C ASN A 82 -25.43 -10.95 5.29
N ASP A 83 -24.99 -9.76 4.88
CA ASP A 83 -23.69 -9.58 4.23
C ASP A 83 -22.52 -9.57 5.23
N LYS A 84 -22.73 -9.06 6.44
CA LYS A 84 -21.67 -8.89 7.45
C LYS A 84 -20.87 -10.16 7.71
N PRO A 85 -21.45 -11.36 7.95
CA PRO A 85 -20.66 -12.57 8.20
C PRO A 85 -19.75 -12.95 7.02
N ARG A 86 -20.25 -12.79 5.78
CA ARG A 86 -19.48 -13.06 4.57
C ARG A 86 -18.34 -12.05 4.41
N LEU A 87 -18.63 -10.77 4.61
CA LEU A 87 -17.65 -9.69 4.50
C LEU A 87 -16.58 -9.80 5.59
N THR A 88 -16.95 -10.10 6.84
CA THR A 88 -16.00 -10.35 7.92
C THR A 88 -15.03 -11.46 7.54
N LYS A 89 -15.54 -12.59 7.03
CA LYS A 89 -14.66 -13.70 6.60
C LYS A 89 -13.67 -13.28 5.52
N SER A 90 -14.12 -12.56 4.50
CA SER A 90 -13.26 -12.10 3.41
C SER A 90 -12.25 -11.05 3.88
N CYS A 91 -12.69 -10.04 4.63
CA CYS A 91 -11.85 -8.96 5.13
C CYS A 91 -10.81 -9.47 6.13
N THR A 92 -11.13 -10.43 7.00
CA THR A 92 -10.15 -11.07 7.89
C THR A 92 -9.10 -11.83 7.09
N CYS A 93 -9.49 -12.61 6.06
CA CYS A 93 -8.51 -13.27 5.20
C CYS A 93 -7.53 -12.28 4.56
N ILE A 94 -8.05 -11.16 4.05
CA ILE A 94 -7.25 -10.10 3.43
C ILE A 94 -6.29 -9.49 4.45
N ALA A 95 -6.79 -9.16 5.64
CA ALA A 95 -5.97 -8.59 6.71
C ALA A 95 -4.83 -9.53 7.14
N MET A 96 -5.12 -10.81 7.31
CA MET A 96 -4.14 -11.86 7.59
C MET A 96 -3.09 -12.02 6.48
N PHE A 97 -3.49 -11.83 5.22
CA PHE A 97 -2.55 -11.84 4.10
C PHE A 97 -1.62 -10.63 4.15
N MET A 98 -2.19 -9.44 4.39
CA MET A 98 -1.45 -8.18 4.39
C MET A 98 -0.45 -8.07 5.54
N MET A 99 -0.76 -8.62 6.72
CA MET A 99 0.14 -8.56 7.89
C MET A 99 1.44 -9.38 7.73
N LYS A 100 1.50 -10.32 6.76
CA LYS A 100 2.68 -11.18 6.55
C LYS A 100 3.91 -10.37 6.17
N ASP A 101 3.73 -9.44 5.25
CA ASP A 101 4.77 -8.58 4.70
C ASP A 101 4.56 -7.11 5.08
N LEU A 102 3.90 -6.86 6.22
CA LEU A 102 3.67 -5.51 6.71
C LEU A 102 4.99 -4.86 7.13
N THR A 103 5.31 -3.71 6.54
CA THR A 103 6.52 -2.96 6.89
C THR A 103 6.27 -2.02 8.08
N PRO A 104 7.32 -1.62 8.82
CA PRO A 104 7.17 -0.64 9.90
C PRO A 104 6.53 0.67 9.44
N GLN A 105 6.92 1.14 8.25
CA GLN A 105 6.37 2.38 7.70
C GLN A 105 4.90 2.25 7.33
N GLU A 106 4.47 1.08 6.83
CA GLU A 106 3.06 0.83 6.56
C GLU A 106 2.24 0.71 7.85
N ALA A 107 2.78 0.01 8.86
CA ALA A 107 2.16 -0.12 10.17
C ALA A 107 2.00 1.24 10.84
N GLU A 108 3.04 2.08 10.84
CA GLU A 108 3.00 3.44 11.39
C GLU A 108 1.95 4.30 10.67
N LYS A 109 2.00 4.34 9.33
CA LYS A 109 1.02 5.11 8.55
C LYS A 109 -0.41 4.66 8.81
N PHE A 110 -0.65 3.36 8.91
CA PHE A 110 -1.99 2.83 9.10
C PHE A 110 -2.49 2.97 10.54
N LEU A 111 -1.67 2.57 11.53
CA LEU A 111 -2.07 2.48 12.94
C LEU A 111 -1.96 3.81 13.67
N VAL A 112 -0.98 4.65 13.32
CA VAL A 112 -0.70 5.92 14.01
C VAL A 112 -1.25 7.09 13.22
N GLU A 113 -0.90 7.18 11.94
CA GLU A 113 -1.32 8.30 11.08
C GLU A 113 -2.74 8.13 10.53
N HIS A 114 -3.34 6.94 10.69
CA HIS A 114 -4.67 6.58 10.16
C HIS A 114 -4.78 6.79 8.64
N GLU A 115 -3.66 6.66 7.94
CA GLU A 115 -3.56 6.78 6.49
C GLU A 115 -3.61 5.41 5.81
N ASN A 116 -4.07 5.41 4.55
CA ASN A 116 -4.05 4.24 3.70
C ASN A 116 -2.97 4.43 2.61
N PRO A 117 -1.68 4.12 2.91
CA PRO A 117 -0.60 4.27 1.95
C PRO A 117 -0.84 3.45 0.68
N GLN A 118 -0.32 3.92 -0.45
CA GLN A 118 -0.49 3.25 -1.74
C GLN A 118 0.07 1.82 -1.75
N SER A 119 1.15 1.56 -1.00
CA SER A 119 1.70 0.21 -0.87
C SER A 119 0.70 -0.77 -0.23
N LEU A 120 -0.04 -0.35 0.80
CA LEU A 120 -1.12 -1.16 1.39
C LEU A 120 -2.28 -1.37 0.41
N ARG A 121 -2.60 -0.38 -0.42
CA ARG A 121 -3.63 -0.52 -1.47
C ARG A 121 -3.24 -1.58 -2.51
N ILE A 122 -1.99 -1.58 -2.95
CA ILE A 122 -1.49 -2.58 -3.90
C ILE A 122 -1.52 -3.98 -3.26
N LYS A 123 -1.07 -4.11 -2.00
CA LYS A 123 -1.14 -5.37 -1.26
C LYS A 123 -2.57 -5.86 -1.08
N TYR A 124 -3.52 -4.95 -0.87
CA TYR A 124 -4.94 -5.28 -0.77
C TYR A 124 -5.47 -5.93 -2.04
N GLU A 125 -5.14 -5.43 -3.24
CA GLU A 125 -5.62 -6.01 -4.50
C GLU A 125 -5.13 -7.44 -4.69
N ASN A 126 -3.86 -7.70 -4.37
CA ASN A 126 -3.29 -9.04 -4.38
C ASN A 126 -3.96 -9.96 -3.34
N ALA A 127 -4.08 -9.48 -2.10
CA ALA A 127 -4.76 -10.22 -1.03
C ALA A 127 -6.23 -10.54 -1.37
N ALA A 128 -6.95 -9.60 -1.98
CA ALA A 128 -8.33 -9.77 -2.41
C ALA A 128 -8.45 -10.84 -3.50
N TYR A 129 -7.52 -10.88 -4.45
CA TYR A 129 -7.46 -11.96 -5.44
C TYR A 129 -7.35 -13.33 -4.75
N HIS A 130 -6.42 -13.48 -3.81
CA HIS A 130 -6.24 -14.72 -3.05
C HIS A 130 -7.47 -15.09 -2.22
N CYS A 131 -8.04 -14.14 -1.48
CA CYS A 131 -9.10 -14.40 -0.51
C CYS A 131 -10.50 -14.54 -1.13
N LEU A 132 -10.72 -13.98 -2.32
CA LEU A 132 -12.04 -13.98 -2.96
C LEU A 132 -12.14 -14.98 -4.12
N GLN A 133 -11.05 -15.26 -4.84
CA GLN A 133 -11.11 -16.05 -6.08
C GLN A 133 -10.85 -17.55 -5.89
N GLU A 134 -10.28 -18.00 -4.77
CA GLU A 134 -9.93 -19.42 -4.55
C GLU A 134 -11.15 -20.38 -4.49
N LYS A 135 -12.38 -19.85 -4.58
CA LYS A 135 -13.64 -20.60 -4.61
C LYS A 135 -14.35 -20.63 -5.96
N VAL A 136 -13.84 -19.95 -6.98
CA VAL A 136 -14.35 -20.11 -8.34
C VAL A 136 -13.46 -21.17 -8.98
N PRO A 137 -13.91 -22.43 -9.14
CA PRO A 137 -13.14 -23.39 -9.91
C PRO A 137 -12.85 -22.76 -11.27
N PRO A 138 -11.61 -22.86 -11.79
CA PRO A 138 -11.31 -22.34 -13.11
C PRO A 138 -12.30 -22.98 -14.08
N HIS A 139 -13.17 -22.18 -14.67
CA HIS A 139 -13.92 -22.63 -15.83
C HIS A 139 -12.87 -22.85 -16.92
N GLU A 140 -12.55 -24.11 -17.18
CA GLU A 140 -11.73 -24.44 -18.34
C GLU A 140 -12.42 -23.83 -19.57
N PRO A 141 -11.68 -23.18 -20.48
CA PRO A 141 -12.27 -22.70 -21.71
C PRO A 141 -12.86 -23.89 -22.45
N ASP A 142 -14.16 -23.83 -22.75
CA ASP A 142 -14.80 -24.85 -23.57
C ASP A 142 -14.34 -24.69 -25.02
N PHE A 143 -13.35 -25.49 -25.41
CA PHE A 143 -12.84 -25.56 -26.77
C PHE A 143 -13.64 -26.55 -27.65
N SER A 144 -14.80 -27.03 -27.19
CA SER A 144 -15.64 -27.92 -27.98
C SER A 144 -16.10 -27.21 -29.26
N ARG A 145 -15.84 -27.84 -30.41
CA ARG A 145 -16.30 -27.34 -31.71
C ARG A 145 -17.84 -27.37 -31.72
N PRO A 146 -18.53 -26.29 -32.15
CA PRO A 146 -19.98 -26.30 -32.29
C PRO A 146 -20.41 -27.44 -33.22
N SER A 147 -21.28 -28.32 -32.75
CA SER A 147 -21.95 -29.31 -33.58
C SER A 147 -23.06 -28.60 -34.37
N HIS A 148 -22.84 -28.45 -35.67
CA HIS A 148 -23.87 -28.08 -36.65
C HIS A 148 -24.65 -29.32 -37.09
#